data_AF-S8DH09-F1
#
_entry.id   AF-S8DH09-F1
#
_cell.length_a   1.000
_cell.length_b   1.000
_cell.length_c   1.000
_cell.angle_alpha   90.00
_cell.angle_beta   90.00
_cell.angle_gamma   90.00
#
_symmetry.space_group_name_H-M   'P 1'
#
loop_
_entity.id
_entity.type
_entity.pdbx_description
1 polymer ?
#
loop_
_entity_poly.entity_id
_entity_poly.type
_entity_poly.pdbx_seq_one_letter_code
_entity_poly.pdbx_strand_id
1 'polypeptide(L)'
;MLAEHHPNATAAVYSLRFCCLLKILRDERATEPRLTTRNHAEWLTWAHGARWLVRMLFDSRARAVAHGDAALPSVRSQSDVQALVEYLDEVFATLPSEHSALGVPFPAIAL
;
A
#
# COMPACT_ATOMS: atom_id res chain seq x y z
N MET A 1 1.06 -42.69 -3.39
CA MET A 1 2.18 -41.76 -3.18
C MET A 1 1.63 -40.35 -3.27
N LEU A 2 1.65 -39.60 -2.17
CA LEU A 2 1.36 -38.16 -2.19
C LEU A 2 2.48 -37.49 -2.97
N ALA A 3 2.15 -36.80 -4.05
CA ALA A 3 3.10 -35.91 -4.69
C ALA A 3 3.43 -34.82 -3.66
N GLU A 4 4.66 -34.84 -3.15
CA GLU A 4 5.29 -33.73 -2.45
C GLU A 4 5.11 -32.49 -3.34
N HIS A 5 4.11 -31.67 -3.03
CA HIS A 5 3.86 -30.43 -3.74
C HIS A 5 5.00 -29.49 -3.34
N HIS A 6 6.10 -29.54 -4.09
CA HIS A 6 7.16 -28.55 -3.96
C HIS A 6 6.48 -27.19 -4.10
N PRO A 7 6.55 -26.30 -3.08
CA PRO A 7 5.99 -24.98 -3.22
C PRO A 7 6.68 -24.36 -4.43
N ASN A 8 5.88 -23.89 -5.40
CA ASN A 8 6.42 -23.18 -6.55
C ASN A 8 7.39 -22.12 -6.01
N ALA A 9 8.68 -22.27 -6.31
CA ALA A 9 9.73 -21.43 -5.70
C ALA A 9 9.45 -19.95 -5.92
N THR A 10 8.83 -19.61 -7.06
CA THR A 10 8.38 -18.25 -7.36
C THR A 10 7.24 -17.80 -6.44
N ALA A 11 6.25 -18.65 -6.17
CA ALA A 11 5.19 -18.34 -5.21
C ALA A 11 5.78 -18.09 -3.81
N ALA A 12 6.69 -18.97 -3.35
CA ALA A 12 7.34 -18.83 -2.04
C ALA A 12 8.11 -17.51 -1.89
N VAL A 13 8.82 -17.05 -2.92
CA VAL A 13 9.51 -15.75 -2.92
C VAL A 13 8.53 -14.60 -2.74
N TYR A 14 7.42 -14.60 -3.47
CA TYR A 14 6.41 -13.55 -3.37
C TYR A 14 5.60 -13.62 -2.07
N SER A 15 5.37 -14.80 -1.52
CA SER A 15 4.75 -14.98 -0.19
C SER A 15 5.65 -14.48 0.92
N LEU A 16 6.95 -14.78 0.86
CA LEU A 16 7.92 -14.24 1.80
C LEU A 16 7.99 -12.72 1.72
N ARG A 17 8.07 -12.16 0.50
CA ARG A 17 8.05 -10.72 0.27
C ARG A 17 6.77 -10.08 0.82
N PHE A 18 5.61 -10.70 0.63
CA PHE A 18 4.33 -10.25 1.18
C PHE A 18 4.39 -10.17 2.72
N CYS A 19 4.85 -11.24 3.37
CA CYS A 19 4.99 -11.27 4.83
C CYS A 19 5.98 -10.22 5.35
N CYS A 20 7.10 -9.99 4.66
CA CYS A 20 8.06 -8.95 5.01
C CYS A 20 7.47 -7.55 4.85
N LEU A 21 6.77 -7.29 3.74
CA LEU A 21 6.12 -5.99 3.51
C LEU A 21 5.04 -5.69 4.56
N LEU A 22 4.29 -6.69 5.04
CA LEU A 22 3.35 -6.50 6.14
C LEU A 22 4.04 -6.03 7.43
N LYS A 23 5.21 -6.59 7.74
CA LYS A 23 5.97 -6.18 8.93
C LYS A 23 6.49 -4.75 8.77
N ILE A 24 7.15 -4.46 7.65
CA ILE A 24 7.67 -3.13 7.34
C ILE A 24 6.55 -2.09 7.39
N LEU A 25 5.40 -2.37 6.77
CA LEU A 25 4.29 -1.42 6.75
C LEU A 25 3.71 -1.14 8.15
N ARG A 26 3.70 -2.13 9.04
CA ARG A 26 3.30 -1.94 10.44
C ARG A 26 4.31 -1.07 11.19
N ASP A 27 5.59 -1.31 10.98
CA ASP A 27 6.67 -0.53 11.59
C ASP A 27 6.64 0.93 11.08
N GLU A 28 6.49 1.13 9.76
CA GLU A 28 6.33 2.46 9.14
C GLU A 28 5.08 3.19 9.64
N ARG A 29 3.98 2.47 9.91
CA ARG A 29 2.79 3.09 10.49
C ARG A 29 3.05 3.58 11.91
N ALA A 30 3.88 2.89 12.69
CA ALA A 30 4.24 3.33 14.03
C ALA A 30 5.15 4.58 14.02
N THR A 31 5.84 4.85 12.91
CA THR A 31 6.71 6.02 12.72
C THR A 31 6.02 7.18 12.00
N GLU A 32 4.70 7.13 11.83
CA GLU A 32 3.94 8.19 11.17
C GLU A 32 4.25 9.58 11.79
N PRO A 33 4.80 10.52 11.01
CA PRO A 33 4.95 11.90 11.46
C PRO A 33 3.59 12.56 11.60
N ARG A 34 3.42 13.49 12.54
CA ARG A 34 2.14 14.23 12.64
C ARG A 34 2.00 15.21 11.48
N LEU A 35 0.88 15.13 10.75
CA LEU A 35 0.55 16.13 9.75
C LEU A 35 0.27 17.48 10.43
N THR A 36 1.19 18.43 10.23
CA THR A 36 1.09 19.81 10.71
C THR A 36 1.58 20.77 9.63
N THR A 37 1.27 22.06 9.75
CA THR A 37 1.73 23.09 8.80
C THR A 37 3.25 23.18 8.68
N ARG A 38 3.99 22.85 9.75
CA ARG A 38 5.46 22.85 9.77
C ARG A 38 6.07 21.55 9.28
N ASN A 39 5.35 20.43 9.41
CA ASN A 39 5.88 19.10 9.09
C ASN A 39 5.28 18.45 7.84
N HIS A 40 4.79 19.28 6.91
CA HIS A 40 4.08 18.80 5.73
C HIS A 40 4.98 17.96 4.81
N ALA A 41 6.25 18.34 4.64
CA ALA A 41 7.18 17.65 3.76
C ALA A 41 7.57 16.25 4.28
N GLU A 42 7.83 16.09 5.58
CA GLU A 42 8.13 14.76 6.14
C GLU A 42 6.90 13.88 6.08
N TRP A 43 5.71 14.43 6.37
CA TRP A 43 4.45 13.69 6.23
C TRP A 43 4.21 13.22 4.80
N LEU A 44 4.39 14.08 3.80
CA LEU A 44 4.24 13.70 2.40
C LEU A 44 5.24 12.63 1.98
N THR A 45 6.49 12.72 2.45
CA THR A 45 7.53 11.73 2.16
C THR A 45 7.15 10.37 2.75
N TRP A 46 6.72 10.35 4.01
CA TRP A 46 6.22 9.16 4.68
C TRP A 46 4.98 8.59 3.96
N ALA A 47 3.98 9.43 3.67
CA ALA A 47 2.72 9.02 3.04
C ALA A 47 2.96 8.43 1.64
N HIS A 48 3.88 9.00 0.87
CA HIS A 48 4.28 8.45 -0.42
C HIS A 48 4.98 7.09 -0.27
N GLY A 49 5.89 6.96 0.70
CA GLY A 49 6.53 5.69 1.05
C GLY A 49 5.53 4.60 1.46
N ALA A 50 4.60 4.94 2.35
CA ALA A 50 3.53 4.06 2.80
C ALA A 50 2.65 3.60 1.64
N ARG A 51 2.23 4.50 0.74
CA ARG A 51 1.50 4.15 -0.48
C ARG A 51 2.30 3.20 -1.37
N TRP A 52 3.60 3.43 -1.54
CA TRP A 52 4.45 2.54 -2.34
C TRP A 52 4.53 1.13 -1.74
N LEU A 53 4.70 1.02 -0.42
CA LEU A 53 4.71 -0.27 0.29
C LEU A 53 3.38 -1.01 0.15
N VAL A 54 2.24 -0.32 0.28
CA VAL A 54 0.91 -0.91 0.05
C VAL A 54 0.79 -1.45 -1.37
N ARG A 55 1.22 -0.69 -2.39
CA ARG A 55 1.17 -1.15 -3.79
C ARG A 55 2.04 -2.40 -3.99
N MET A 56 3.24 -2.41 -3.41
CA MET A 56 4.11 -3.59 -3.45
C MET A 56 3.50 -4.79 -2.74
N LEU A 57 2.75 -4.58 -1.67
CA LEU A 57 2.07 -5.64 -0.93
C LEU A 57 0.98 -6.30 -1.79
N PHE A 58 0.16 -5.51 -2.49
CA PHE A 58 -0.83 -6.01 -3.44
C PHE A 58 -0.18 -6.77 -4.61
N ASP A 59 0.88 -6.22 -5.21
CA ASP A 59 1.62 -6.88 -6.30
C ASP A 59 2.22 -8.22 -5.84
N SER A 60 2.86 -8.24 -4.67
CA SER A 60 3.45 -9.45 -4.11
C SER A 60 2.40 -10.54 -3.88
N ARG A 61 1.25 -10.18 -3.31
CA ARG A 61 0.14 -11.13 -3.14
C ARG A 61 -0.37 -11.64 -4.48
N ALA A 62 -0.65 -10.75 -5.43
CA ALA A 62 -1.19 -11.12 -6.73
C ALA A 62 -0.27 -12.12 -7.44
N ARG A 63 1.05 -11.88 -7.41
CA ARG A 63 2.05 -12.79 -7.98
C ARG A 63 2.13 -14.12 -7.24
N ALA A 64 2.11 -14.12 -5.92
CA ALA A 64 2.12 -15.36 -5.14
C ALA A 64 0.91 -16.24 -5.46
N VAL A 65 -0.29 -15.64 -5.50
CA VAL A 65 -1.54 -16.32 -5.87
C VAL A 65 -1.48 -16.85 -7.30
N ALA A 66 -1.02 -16.03 -8.26
CA ALA A 66 -0.87 -16.44 -9.66
C ALA A 66 0.10 -17.61 -9.84
N HIS A 67 1.08 -17.75 -8.95
CA HIS A 67 2.05 -18.84 -8.94
C HIS A 67 1.64 -20.04 -8.05
N GLY A 68 0.46 -19.99 -7.42
CA GLY A 68 -0.14 -21.15 -6.74
C GLY A 68 -0.38 -20.99 -5.24
N ASP A 69 0.03 -19.88 -4.63
CA ASP A 69 -0.21 -19.62 -3.20
C ASP A 69 -1.51 -18.83 -2.98
N ALA A 70 -2.63 -19.50 -3.20
CA ALA A 70 -3.96 -18.94 -2.96
C ALA A 70 -4.31 -18.82 -1.46
N ALA A 71 -3.51 -19.42 -0.57
CA ALA A 71 -3.73 -19.42 0.87
C ALA A 71 -3.36 -18.07 1.52
N LEU A 72 -2.62 -17.20 0.83
CA LEU A 72 -2.29 -15.87 1.35
C LEU A 72 -3.56 -15.06 1.65
N PRO A 73 -3.62 -14.43 2.84
CA PRO A 73 -4.76 -13.62 3.24
C PRO A 73 -4.94 -12.45 2.27
N SER A 74 -6.19 -12.03 2.08
CA SER A 74 -6.47 -10.81 1.33
C SER A 74 -5.81 -9.60 2.00
N VAL A 75 -5.25 -8.68 1.21
CA VAL A 75 -4.71 -7.42 1.76
C VAL A 75 -5.81 -6.66 2.49
N ARG A 76 -7.03 -6.62 1.92
CA ARG A 76 -8.18 -5.91 2.51
C ARG A 76 -8.72 -6.57 3.77
N SER A 77 -8.41 -7.85 4.03
CA SER A 77 -8.79 -8.50 5.29
C SER A 77 -7.81 -8.18 6.42
N GLN A 78 -6.71 -7.47 6.15
CA GLN A 78 -5.81 -6.95 7.17
C GLN A 78 -6.32 -5.57 7.60
N SER A 79 -6.98 -5.50 8.76
CA SER A 79 -7.62 -4.27 9.28
C SER A 79 -6.68 -3.08 9.30
N ASP A 80 -5.43 -3.27 9.72
CA ASP A 80 -4.44 -2.20 9.83
C ASP A 80 -4.05 -1.61 8.47
N VAL A 81 -3.95 -2.49 7.46
CA VAL A 81 -3.59 -2.07 6.09
C VAL A 81 -4.77 -1.38 5.43
N GLN A 82 -5.98 -1.91 5.62
CA GLN A 82 -7.21 -1.30 5.12
C GLN A 82 -7.40 0.11 5.71
N ALA A 83 -7.26 0.26 7.02
CA ALA A 83 -7.35 1.55 7.70
C ALA A 83 -6.29 2.54 7.22
N LEU A 84 -5.06 2.08 6.94
CA LEU A 84 -4.01 2.93 6.39
C LEU A 84 -4.34 3.41 4.97
N VAL A 85 -4.90 2.54 4.13
CA VAL A 85 -5.32 2.93 2.77
C VAL A 85 -6.41 3.99 2.83
N GLU A 86 -7.45 3.75 3.64
CA GLU A 86 -8.57 4.68 3.82
C GLU A 86 -8.08 6.03 4.36
N TYR A 87 -7.22 6.02 5.38
CA TYR A 87 -6.62 7.21 5.93
C TYR A 87 -5.85 8.02 4.88
N LEU A 88 -4.96 7.36 4.12
CA LEU A 88 -4.19 8.03 3.10
C LEU A 88 -5.10 8.58 1.98
N ASP A 89 -6.11 7.83 1.55
CA ASP A 89 -7.07 8.31 0.54
C ASP A 89 -7.87 9.52 1.02
N GLU A 90 -8.32 9.52 2.27
CA GLU A 90 -9.04 10.64 2.88
C GLU A 90 -8.15 11.89 2.99
N VAL A 91 -6.92 11.75 3.49
CA VAL A 91 -6.00 12.90 3.63
C VAL A 91 -5.61 13.45 2.25
N PHE A 92 -5.29 12.60 1.28
CA PHE A 92 -4.96 13.09 -0.06
C PHE A 92 -6.15 13.72 -0.79
N ALA A 93 -7.38 13.29 -0.50
CA ALA A 93 -8.59 13.93 -1.04
C ALA A 93 -8.89 15.30 -0.39
N THR A 94 -8.51 15.50 0.87
CA THR A 94 -8.79 16.73 1.65
C THR A 94 -7.63 17.71 1.65
N LEU A 95 -6.43 17.29 1.24
CA LEU A 95 -5.28 18.18 1.07
C LEU A 95 -5.59 19.25 0.02
N PRO A 96 -5.36 20.53 0.32
CA PRO A 96 -5.53 21.60 -0.65
C PRO A 96 -4.67 21.29 -1.87
N SER A 97 -5.30 21.09 -3.02
CA SER A 97 -4.52 20.96 -4.25
C SER A 97 -3.80 22.28 -4.49
N GLU A 98 -2.52 22.25 -4.86
CA GLU A 98 -1.80 23.48 -5.26
C GLU A 98 -2.54 24.18 -6.42
N HIS A 99 -3.33 23.44 -7.19
CA HIS A 99 -4.20 23.92 -8.25
C HIS A 99 -5.46 24.65 -7.75
N SER A 100 -5.93 24.39 -6.53
CA SER A 100 -7.08 25.07 -5.93
C SER A 100 -6.78 26.53 -5.62
N ALA A 101 -5.51 26.88 -5.37
CA ALA A 101 -5.09 28.26 -5.15
C ALA A 101 -5.09 29.09 -6.45
N LEU A 102 -5.10 28.45 -7.62
CA LEU A 102 -5.04 29.12 -8.92
C LEU A 102 -6.41 29.36 -9.57
N GLY A 103 -7.51 28.84 -9.00
CA GLY A 103 -8.86 29.05 -9.55
C GLY A 103 -9.06 28.53 -10.98
N VAL A 104 -8.13 27.73 -11.50
CA VAL A 104 -8.23 27.16 -12.85
C VAL A 104 -8.82 25.76 -12.74
N PRO A 105 -9.96 25.47 -13.38
CA PRO A 105 -10.51 24.12 -13.42
C PRO A 105 -9.50 23.15 -14.01
N PHE A 106 -9.28 22.02 -13.35
CA PHE A 106 -8.52 20.91 -13.93
C PHE A 106 -9.28 20.43 -15.18
N PRO A 107 -8.61 20.24 -16.34
CA PRO A 107 -9.31 19.81 -17.55
C PRO A 107 -9.93 18.43 -17.29
N ALA A 108 -11.26 18.38 -17.37
CA ALA A 108 -11.99 17.12 -17.36
C ALA A 108 -11.62 16.33 -18.61
N ILE A 109 -11.06 15.13 -18.42
CA ILE A 109 -10.92 14.18 -19.51
C ILE A 109 -12.33 13.74 -19.86
N ALA A 110 -12.83 14.15 -21.03
CA ALA A 110 -14.04 13.61 -21.60
C ALA A 110 -13.81 12.12 -21.90
N LEU A 111 -14.59 11.25 -21.25
CA LEU A 111 -14.70 9.83 -21.57
C LEU A 111 -15.58 9.63 -22.80
#